data_AF-A0A972FTM5-F1
#
_entry.id   AF-A0A972FTM5-F1
#
_cell.length_a   1.000
_cell.length_b   1.000
_cell.length_c   1.000
_cell.angle_alpha   90.00
_cell.angle_beta   90.00
_cell.angle_gamma   90.00
#
_symmetry.space_group_name_H-M   'P 1'
#
loop_
_entity.id
_entity.type
_entity.pdbx_description
1 polymer ?
#
loop_
_entity_poly.entity_id
_entity_poly.type
_entity_poly.pdbx_seq_one_letter_code
_entity_poly.pdbx_strand_id
1 'polypeptide(L)'
;MKEMLKEAREAIGLKQHEVARLLKIDPALLSKFESGQRMPTRDQIENFAELYQCDRQELVTRWLTQKLLDTINEEPLATKALKRVLSQLDTSETESAETDIQKVLREMEAIKAELRKK
;
A
#
# COMPACT_ATOMS: atom_id res chain seq x y z
N MET A 1 -6.87 9.84 -6.13
CA MET A 1 -5.56 10.54 -6.15
C MET A 1 -5.63 12.04 -6.49
N LYS A 2 -6.54 12.42 -7.40
CA LYS A 2 -6.76 13.77 -7.93
C LYS A 2 -6.67 14.91 -6.89
N GLU A 3 -7.48 14.82 -5.84
CA GLU A 3 -7.55 15.86 -4.79
C GLU A 3 -6.27 15.90 -3.93
N MET A 4 -5.69 14.75 -3.59
CA MET A 4 -4.66 14.68 -2.55
C MET A 4 -3.30 15.27 -2.97
N LEU A 5 -2.83 15.08 -4.22
CA LEU A 5 -1.59 15.74 -4.66
C LEU A 5 -1.75 17.26 -4.71
N LYS A 6 -2.95 17.71 -5.07
CA LYS A 6 -3.32 19.12 -5.12
C LYS A 6 -3.42 19.70 -3.71
N GLU A 7 -4.10 19.01 -2.79
CA GLU A 7 -4.21 19.37 -1.37
C GLU A 7 -2.84 19.44 -0.70
N ALA A 8 -1.98 18.44 -0.90
CA ALA A 8 -0.63 18.41 -0.35
C ALA A 8 0.22 19.57 -0.87
N ARG A 9 0.11 19.89 -2.16
CA ARG A 9 0.75 21.07 -2.75
C ARG A 9 0.22 22.38 -2.15
N GLU A 10 -1.10 22.50 -2.01
CA GLU A 10 -1.76 23.71 -1.50
C GLU A 10 -1.47 23.92 -0.01
N ALA A 11 -1.32 22.84 0.77
CA ALA A 11 -0.95 22.89 2.18
C ALA A 11 0.43 23.52 2.41
N ILE A 12 1.39 23.29 1.49
CA ILE A 12 2.71 23.92 1.53
C ILE A 12 2.79 25.26 0.78
N GLY A 13 1.67 25.73 0.21
CA GLY A 13 1.56 27.03 -0.45
C GLY A 13 2.25 27.14 -1.81
N LEU A 14 2.66 26.03 -2.43
CA LEU A 14 3.34 26.05 -3.73
C LEU A 14 2.36 26.09 -4.90
N LYS A 15 2.74 26.78 -5.98
CA LYS A 15 2.03 26.74 -7.26
C LYS A 15 2.52 25.57 -8.11
N GLN A 16 1.68 25.11 -9.05
CA GLN A 16 2.02 24.00 -9.95
C GLN A 16 3.36 24.21 -10.69
N HIS A 17 3.62 25.42 -11.20
CA HIS A 17 4.87 25.70 -11.92
C HIS A 17 6.11 25.65 -11.01
N GLU A 18 5.97 25.97 -9.72
CA GLU A 18 7.07 25.90 -8.75
C GLU A 18 7.42 24.45 -8.46
N VAL A 19 6.40 23.62 -8.19
CA VAL A 19 6.56 22.17 -8.04
C VAL A 19 7.19 21.55 -9.28
N ALA A 20 6.68 21.90 -10.46
CA ALA A 20 7.17 21.37 -11.73
C ALA A 20 8.67 21.69 -11.93
N ARG A 21 9.10 22.90 -11.56
CA ARG A 21 10.49 23.32 -11.60
C ARG A 21 11.36 22.56 -10.58
N LEU A 22 10.88 22.41 -9.35
CA LEU A 22 11.60 21.73 -8.26
C LEU A 22 11.81 20.25 -8.58
N LEU A 23 10.78 19.58 -9.09
CA LEU A 23 10.81 18.17 -9.44
C LEU A 23 11.31 17.90 -10.87
N LYS A 24 11.64 18.95 -11.62
CA LYS A 24 12.09 18.90 -13.02
C LYS A 24 11.13 18.08 -13.91
N ILE A 25 9.83 18.26 -13.67
CA ILE A 25 8.76 17.65 -14.47
C ILE A 25 8.07 18.70 -15.34
N ASP A 26 7.46 18.26 -16.44
CA ASP A 26 6.66 19.14 -17.29
C ASP A 26 5.43 19.67 -16.49
N PRO A 27 5.17 20.98 -16.47
CA PRO A 27 4.00 21.55 -15.80
C PRO A 27 2.65 20.96 -16.26
N ALA A 28 2.52 20.64 -17.55
CA ALA A 28 1.32 19.98 -18.09
C ALA A 28 1.20 18.54 -17.58
N LEU A 29 2.33 17.87 -17.31
CA LEU A 29 2.34 16.54 -16.71
C LEU A 29 1.86 16.58 -15.25
N LEU A 30 2.33 17.56 -14.47
CA LEU A 30 1.84 17.79 -13.11
C LEU A 30 0.33 18.07 -13.10
N SER A 31 -0.15 18.91 -14.02
CA SER A 31 -1.59 19.17 -14.16
C SER A 31 -2.38 17.90 -14.46
N LYS A 32 -1.85 16.99 -15.30
CA LYS A 32 -2.46 15.68 -15.57
C LYS A 32 -2.47 14.74 -14.37
N PHE A 33 -1.44 14.81 -13.51
CA PHE A 33 -1.38 14.07 -12.26
C PHE A 33 -2.41 14.58 -11.25
N GLU A 34 -2.43 15.89 -11.00
CA GLU A 34 -3.41 16.53 -10.10
C GLU A 34 -4.84 16.44 -10.62
N SER A 35 -5.05 16.24 -11.92
CA SER A 35 -6.38 16.03 -12.50
C SER A 35 -6.78 14.55 -12.62
N GLY A 36 -5.90 13.61 -12.23
CA GLY A 36 -6.14 12.17 -12.31
C GLY A 36 -6.21 11.62 -13.74
N GLN A 37 -5.89 12.43 -14.75
CA GLN A 37 -5.85 12.00 -16.16
C GLN A 37 -4.66 11.09 -16.45
N ARG A 38 -3.61 11.17 -15.64
CA ARG A 38 -2.42 10.32 -15.74
C ARG A 38 -1.93 9.95 -14.36
N MET A 39 -1.48 8.70 -14.22
CA MET A 39 -0.87 8.20 -12.99
C MET A 39 0.63 8.53 -12.96
N PRO A 40 1.15 9.08 -11.86
CA PRO A 40 2.60 9.23 -11.66
C PRO A 40 3.28 7.87 -11.55
N THR A 41 4.58 7.85 -11.79
CA THR A 41 5.45 6.70 -11.47
C THR A 41 5.74 6.63 -9.97
N ARG A 42 6.24 5.48 -9.49
CA ARG A 42 6.63 5.32 -8.08
C ARG A 42 7.68 6.35 -7.67
N ASP A 43 8.72 6.52 -8.45
CA ASP A 43 9.80 7.49 -8.17
C ASP A 43 9.26 8.93 -8.09
N GLN A 44 8.30 9.28 -8.96
CA GLN A 44 7.63 10.58 -8.88
C GLN A 44 6.82 10.74 -7.60
N ILE A 45 6.09 9.72 -7.18
CA ILE A 45 5.36 9.72 -5.90
C ILE A 45 6.32 9.91 -4.73
N GLU A 46 7.44 9.22 -4.74
CA GLU A 46 8.47 9.36 -3.70
C GLU A 46 9.04 10.78 -3.65
N ASN A 47 9.32 11.39 -4.82
CA ASN A 47 9.73 12.79 -4.92
C ASN A 47 8.65 13.78 -4.44
N PHE A 48 7.37 13.51 -4.72
CA PHE A 48 6.26 14.31 -4.20
C PHE A 48 6.16 14.21 -2.68
N ALA A 49 6.35 13.02 -2.09
CA ALA A 49 6.33 12.84 -0.64
C ALA A 49 7.41 13.70 0.04
N GLU A 50 8.62 13.69 -0.52
CA GLU A 50 9.74 14.48 -0.02
C GLU A 50 9.48 15.98 -0.14
N LEU A 51 9.03 16.45 -1.31
CA LEU A 51 8.76 17.86 -1.53
C LEU A 51 7.61 18.38 -0.67
N TYR A 52 6.54 17.60 -0.55
CA TYR A 52 5.35 17.98 0.21
C TYR A 52 5.45 17.70 1.70
N GLN A 53 6.55 17.07 2.14
CA GLN A 53 6.78 16.67 3.53
C GLN A 53 5.61 15.85 4.11
N CYS A 54 5.00 15.00 3.29
CA CYS A 54 3.92 14.12 3.69
C CYS A 54 4.42 12.69 3.95
N ASP A 55 3.60 11.90 4.62
CA ASP A 55 3.94 10.50 4.89
C ASP A 55 4.09 9.73 3.57
N ARG A 56 5.33 9.34 3.28
CA ARG A 56 5.71 8.57 2.09
C ARG A 56 4.97 7.24 2.02
N GLN A 57 4.83 6.53 3.15
CA GLN A 57 4.15 5.23 3.17
C GLN A 57 2.67 5.40 2.84
N GLU A 58 2.01 6.39 3.45
CA GLU A 58 0.61 6.69 3.17
C GLU A 58 0.41 7.10 1.71
N LEU A 59 1.30 7.96 1.19
CA LEU A 59 1.23 8.44 -0.19
C LEU A 59 1.38 7.30 -1.21
N VAL A 60 2.38 6.43 -1.01
CA VAL A 60 2.62 5.26 -1.86
C VAL A 60 1.47 4.26 -1.75
N THR A 61 0.95 4.03 -0.55
CA THR A 61 -0.19 3.13 -0.31
C THR A 61 -1.42 3.61 -1.08
N ARG A 62 -1.75 4.90 -0.97
CA ARG A 62 -2.86 5.49 -1.74
C ARG A 62 -2.63 5.41 -3.25
N TRP A 63 -1.40 5.62 -3.70
CA TRP A 63 -1.06 5.48 -5.12
C TRP A 63 -1.28 4.05 -5.63
N LEU A 64 -0.84 3.05 -4.87
CA LEU A 64 -1.06 1.65 -5.18
C LEU A 64 -2.55 1.30 -5.20
N THR A 65 -3.31 1.77 -4.22
CA THR A 65 -4.76 1.54 -4.16
C THR A 65 -5.46 2.07 -5.41
N GLN A 66 -5.16 3.31 -5.82
CA GLN A 66 -5.73 3.87 -7.05
C GLN A 66 -5.32 3.05 -8.28
N LYS A 67 -4.04 2.68 -8.38
CA LYS A 67 -3.53 1.88 -9.50
C LYS A 67 -4.25 0.53 -9.59
N LEU A 68 -4.49 -0.12 -8.45
CA LEU A 68 -5.23 -1.37 -8.38
C LEU A 68 -6.68 -1.16 -8.82
N LEU A 69 -7.37 -0.14 -8.28
CA LEU A 69 -8.73 0.20 -8.68
C LEU A 69 -8.81 0.39 -10.20
N ASP A 70 -7.96 1.22 -10.79
CA ASP A 70 -7.94 1.47 -12.23
C ASP A 70 -7.71 0.19 -13.06
N THR A 71 -6.99 -0.80 -12.49
CA THR A 71 -6.69 -2.08 -13.15
C THR A 71 -7.86 -3.07 -13.08
N ILE A 72 -8.67 -3.03 -12.01
CA ILE A 72 -9.65 -4.08 -11.71
C ILE A 72 -11.11 -3.62 -11.68
N ASN A 73 -11.37 -2.32 -11.87
CA ASN A 73 -12.67 -1.67 -11.63
C ASN A 73 -13.85 -2.34 -12.35
N GLU A 74 -13.61 -2.96 -13.51
CA GLU A 74 -14.65 -3.55 -14.37
C GLU A 74 -14.70 -5.08 -14.29
N GLU A 75 -13.88 -5.72 -13.45
CA GLU A 75 -13.80 -7.17 -13.36
C GLU A 75 -14.73 -7.71 -12.25
N PRO A 76 -15.79 -8.47 -12.57
CA PRO A 76 -16.75 -8.98 -11.58
C PRO A 76 -16.11 -9.84 -10.49
N LEU A 77 -15.00 -10.52 -10.81
CA LEU A 77 -14.27 -11.38 -9.88
C LEU A 77 -13.15 -10.65 -9.10
N ALA A 78 -12.94 -9.35 -9.32
CA ALA A 78 -11.84 -8.57 -8.74
C ALA A 78 -11.72 -8.75 -7.22
N THR A 79 -12.83 -8.58 -6.49
CA THR A 79 -12.85 -8.70 -5.03
C THR A 79 -12.50 -10.12 -4.56
N LYS A 80 -12.95 -11.15 -5.28
CA LYS A 80 -12.64 -12.55 -4.95
C LYS A 80 -11.16 -12.86 -5.19
N ALA A 81 -10.60 -12.36 -6.30
CA ALA A 81 -9.19 -12.49 -6.61
C ALA A 81 -8.31 -11.76 -5.57
N LEU A 82 -8.64 -10.51 -5.23
CA LEU A 82 -7.92 -9.75 -4.20
C LEU A 82 -7.91 -10.45 -2.84
N LYS A 83 -9.05 -10.98 -2.39
CA LYS A 83 -9.11 -11.76 -1.13
C LYS A 83 -8.19 -12.99 -1.17
N ARG A 84 -8.10 -13.67 -2.31
CA ARG A 84 -7.19 -14.81 -2.49
C ARG A 84 -5.73 -14.38 -2.45
N VAL A 85 -5.39 -13.23 -3.07
CA VAL A 85 -4.04 -12.66 -2.99
C VAL A 85 -3.67 -12.31 -1.55
N LEU A 86 -4.55 -11.62 -0.82
CA LEU A 86 -4.30 -11.27 0.59
C LEU A 86 -4.06 -12.52 1.45
N SER A 87 -4.87 -13.58 1.28
CA SER A 87 -4.65 -14.84 2.00
C SER A 87 -3.32 -15.53 1.72
N GLN A 88 -2.66 -15.23 0.59
CA GLN A 88 -1.32 -15.74 0.26
C GLN A 88 -0.20 -14.83 0.75
N LEU A 89 -0.49 -13.56 1.04
CA LEU A 89 0.46 -12.59 1.57
C LEU A 89 0.46 -12.59 3.10
N ASP A 90 -0.70 -12.73 3.75
CA ASP A 90 -0.84 -12.74 5.21
C ASP A 90 -0.11 -13.93 5.88
N THR A 91 0.11 -15.03 5.14
CA THR A 91 0.84 -16.19 5.66
C THR A 91 2.29 -15.90 6.06
N SER A 92 2.89 -14.78 5.63
CA SER A 92 4.27 -14.43 6.05
C SER A 92 4.38 -13.72 7.41
N GLU A 93 3.28 -13.23 8.01
CA GLU A 93 3.32 -12.58 9.33
C GLU A 93 2.71 -13.46 10.44
N THR A 94 1.79 -14.37 10.13
CA THR A 94 1.18 -15.30 11.12
C THR A 94 2.03 -16.54 11.41
N GLU A 95 2.98 -16.90 10.55
CA GLU A 95 3.81 -18.09 10.76
C GLU A 95 4.59 -18.06 12.09
N SER A 96 4.93 -16.89 12.64
CA SER A 96 5.67 -16.82 13.91
C SER A 96 4.81 -17.07 15.17
N ALA A 97 3.54 -16.70 15.19
CA ALA A 97 2.69 -16.87 16.37
C ALA A 97 1.94 -18.22 16.34
N GLU A 98 1.57 -18.66 15.13
CA GLU A 98 0.81 -19.91 14.95
C GLU A 98 1.72 -21.13 15.14
N THR A 99 3.02 -21.06 14.77
CA THR A 99 3.96 -22.16 15.02
C THR A 99 4.25 -22.38 16.51
N ASP A 100 4.34 -21.32 17.31
CA ASP A 100 4.62 -21.44 18.75
C ASP A 100 3.45 -22.05 19.52
N ILE A 101 2.21 -21.61 19.24
CA ILE A 101 1.00 -22.19 19.85
C ILE A 101 0.86 -23.67 19.43
N GLN A 102 1.11 -23.99 18.16
CA GLN A 102 1.07 -25.37 17.64
C GLN A 102 2.17 -26.26 18.21
N LYS A 103 3.31 -25.68 18.62
CA LYS A 103 4.39 -26.41 19.28
C LYS A 103 4.02 -26.75 20.72
N VAL A 104 3.47 -25.79 21.47
CA VAL A 104 2.99 -26.01 22.84
C VAL A 104 1.85 -27.04 22.88
N LEU A 105 0.92 -26.98 21.93
CA LEU A 105 -0.17 -27.97 21.82
C LEU A 105 0.36 -29.40 21.64
N ARG A 106 1.37 -29.59 20.77
CA ARG A 106 2.01 -30.89 20.56
C ARG A 106 2.73 -31.40 21.83
N GLU A 107 3.41 -30.52 22.55
CA GLU A 107 4.05 -30.87 23.82
C GLU A 107 3.03 -31.29 24.89
N MET A 108 1.91 -30.56 25.01
CA MET A 108 0.81 -30.92 25.91
C MET A 108 0.18 -32.28 25.58
N GLU A 109 -0.01 -32.57 24.29
CA GLU A 109 -0.53 -33.88 23.84
C GLU A 109 0.42 -35.03 24.17
N ALA A 110 1.74 -34.84 24.00
CA ALA A 110 2.75 -35.82 24.35
C ALA A 110 2.76 -36.13 25.86
N ILE A 111 2.75 -35.09 26.71
CA ILE A 111 2.70 -35.25 28.17
C ILE A 111 1.41 -35.96 28.59
N LYS A 112 0.26 -35.61 27.99
CA LYS A 112 -1.02 -36.27 28.26
C LYS A 112 -1.00 -37.75 27.86
N ALA A 113 -0.30 -38.11 26.79
CA ALA A 113 -0.14 -39.49 26.37
C ALA A 113 0.78 -40.30 27.32
N GLU A 114 1.83 -39.67 27.87
CA GLU A 114 2.69 -40.30 28.89
C GLU A 114 1.95 -40.52 30.21
N LEU A 115 1.15 -39.55 30.64
CA LEU A 115 0.32 -39.66 31.86
C LEU A 115 -0.75 -40.75 31.74
N ARG A 116 -1.21 -41.06 30.51
CA ARG A 116 -2.16 -42.16 30.25
C ARG A 116 -1.51 -43.54 30.22
N LYS A 117 -0.18 -43.64 30.23
CA LYS A 117 0.58 -44.90 30.22
C LYS A 117 1.04 -45.36 31.61
N LYS A 118 0.82 -44.55 32.65
CA LYS A 118 0.97 -44.92 34.07
C LYS A 118 -0.38 -45.32 34.65
#